data_AF-G5A960-F1
#
_entry.id   AF-G5A960-F1
#
_cell.length_a   1.000
_cell.length_b   1.000
_cell.length_c   1.000
_cell.angle_alpha   90.00
_cell.angle_beta   90.00
_cell.angle_gamma   90.00
#
_symmetry.space_group_name_H-M   'P 1'
#
loop_
_entity.id
_entity.type
_entity.pdbx_description
1 polymer ?
#
loop_
_entity_poly.entity_id
_entity_poly.type
_entity_poly.pdbx_seq_one_letter_code
_entity_poly.pdbx_strand_id
1 'polypeptide(L)'
;MSIASLAPANSKKARTTAINSFTTFLAAESMTLEATHQLKDGDKTGKVLRIILVKYAYSLATSAEKVRATNTCLAYYGNVKNWLVDKYPLQGALVKSQLQKILSGLGKYCRNREEVGDEKKAPPCSKQDLETMVSLLYSTAATEIEYLDAALVVMMWYLYGRSSDAETVEKSQLSILPGK
;
A
#
# COMPACT_ATOMS: atom_id res chain seq x y z
N MET A 1 -1.55 -38.17 -10.04
CA MET A 1 -0.56 -37.37 -9.29
C MET A 1 -0.70 -35.91 -9.71
N SER A 2 -0.85 -34.99 -8.76
CA SER A 2 -0.93 -33.55 -9.06
C SER A 2 0.48 -32.98 -9.24
N ILE A 3 0.69 -32.11 -10.23
CA ILE A 3 1.99 -31.44 -10.45
C ILE A 3 2.46 -30.69 -9.18
N ALA A 4 1.53 -30.28 -8.30
CA ALA A 4 1.83 -29.66 -7.02
C ALA A 4 2.56 -30.59 -6.02
N SER A 5 2.45 -31.92 -6.16
CA SER A 5 3.16 -32.86 -5.26
C SER A 5 4.66 -32.91 -5.52
N LEU A 6 5.09 -32.54 -6.74
CA LEU A 6 6.49 -32.53 -7.19
C LEU A 6 7.27 -31.28 -6.74
N ALA A 7 6.61 -30.29 -6.13
CA ALA A 7 7.29 -29.10 -5.64
C ALA A 7 8.29 -29.45 -4.52
N PRO A 8 9.52 -28.89 -4.55
CA PRO A 8 10.51 -29.09 -3.49
C PRO A 8 9.93 -28.72 -2.12
N ALA A 9 10.32 -29.45 -1.06
CA ALA A 9 9.82 -29.21 0.30
C ALA A 9 10.00 -27.75 0.76
N ASN A 10 11.11 -27.12 0.37
CA ASN A 10 11.40 -25.71 0.66
C ASN A 10 10.38 -24.74 0.01
N SER A 11 9.91 -25.06 -1.20
CA SER A 11 8.88 -24.27 -1.89
C SER A 11 7.51 -24.40 -1.22
N LYS A 12 7.16 -25.59 -0.74
CA LYS A 12 5.93 -25.81 0.05
C LYS A 12 5.95 -25.00 1.35
N LYS A 13 7.09 -25.02 2.06
CA LYS A 13 7.27 -24.24 3.31
C LYS A 13 7.17 -22.73 3.05
N ALA A 14 7.81 -22.22 2.00
CA ALA A 14 7.72 -20.81 1.62
C ALA A 14 6.28 -20.37 1.30
N ARG A 15 5.51 -21.21 0.59
CA ARG A 15 4.10 -20.97 0.32
C ARG A 15 3.28 -20.89 1.61
N THR A 16 3.46 -21.84 2.53
CA THR A 16 2.76 -21.83 3.82
C THR A 16 3.08 -20.57 4.64
N THR A 17 4.36 -20.17 4.71
CA THR A 17 4.76 -18.93 5.41
C THR A 17 4.07 -17.70 4.81
N ALA A 18 4.03 -17.60 3.48
CA ALA A 18 3.37 -16.49 2.80
C ALA A 18 1.85 -16.48 3.04
N ILE A 19 1.20 -17.64 3.05
CA ILE A 19 -0.24 -17.77 3.37
C ILE A 19 -0.50 -17.37 4.82
N ASN A 20 0.33 -17.80 5.77
CA ASN A 20 0.19 -17.40 7.18
C ASN A 20 0.30 -15.87 7.33
N SER A 21 1.28 -15.24 6.66
CA SER A 21 1.42 -13.78 6.64
C SER A 21 0.18 -13.09 6.04
N PHE A 22 -0.45 -13.69 5.04
CA PHE A 22 -1.69 -13.17 4.45
C PHE A 22 -2.88 -13.33 5.41
N THR A 23 -2.99 -14.45 6.12
CA THR A 23 -4.03 -14.66 7.14
C THR A 23 -3.89 -13.66 8.30
N THR A 24 -2.67 -13.39 8.75
CA THR A 24 -2.42 -12.34 9.76
C THR A 24 -2.84 -10.96 9.26
N PHE A 25 -2.55 -10.64 8.00
CA PHE A 25 -3.03 -9.41 7.36
C PHE A 25 -4.57 -9.33 7.35
N LEU A 26 -5.27 -10.40 6.96
CA LEU A 26 -6.73 -10.42 6.97
C LEU A 26 -7.29 -10.20 8.38
N ALA A 27 -6.70 -10.84 9.39
CA ALA A 27 -7.12 -10.67 10.78
C ALA A 27 -6.95 -9.21 11.25
N ALA A 28 -5.87 -8.54 10.84
CA ALA A 28 -5.67 -7.11 11.12
C ALA A 28 -6.72 -6.21 10.44
N GLU A 29 -7.21 -6.60 9.27
CA GLU A 29 -8.33 -5.94 8.56
C GLU A 29 -9.71 -6.38 9.07
N SER A 30 -9.79 -7.10 10.21
CA SER A 30 -11.04 -7.67 10.75
C SER A 30 -11.79 -8.60 9.77
N MET A 31 -11.05 -9.24 8.86
CA MET A 31 -11.57 -10.21 7.90
C MET A 31 -11.09 -11.63 8.25
N THR A 32 -11.96 -12.62 8.07
CA THR A 32 -11.57 -14.03 8.13
C THR A 32 -11.20 -14.55 6.74
N LEU A 33 -10.43 -15.63 6.70
CA LEU A 33 -10.07 -16.28 5.44
C LEU A 33 -11.32 -16.81 4.71
N GLU A 34 -12.29 -17.29 5.49
CA GLU A 34 -13.57 -17.84 5.04
C GLU A 34 -14.44 -16.75 4.42
N ALA A 35 -14.62 -15.60 5.10
CA ALA A 35 -15.36 -14.46 4.56
C ALA A 35 -14.70 -13.93 3.27
N THR A 36 -13.38 -13.92 3.24
CA THR A 36 -12.59 -13.56 2.06
C THR A 36 -12.84 -14.50 0.88
N HIS A 37 -13.02 -15.80 1.14
CA HIS A 37 -13.39 -16.77 0.11
C HIS A 37 -14.82 -16.59 -0.37
N GLN A 38 -15.79 -16.41 0.54
CA GLN A 38 -17.19 -16.16 0.18
C GLN A 38 -17.35 -14.93 -0.74
N LEU A 39 -16.64 -13.85 -0.44
CA LEU A 39 -16.63 -12.64 -1.29
C LEU A 39 -16.07 -12.91 -2.69
N LYS A 40 -15.07 -13.78 -2.81
CA LYS A 40 -14.48 -14.16 -4.12
C LYS A 40 -15.38 -15.12 -4.88
N ASP A 41 -16.05 -16.03 -4.19
CA ASP A 41 -16.97 -17.00 -4.79
C ASP A 41 -18.19 -16.28 -5.42
N GLY A 42 -18.65 -15.19 -4.78
CA GLY A 42 -19.68 -14.31 -5.34
C GLY A 42 -19.21 -13.41 -6.49
N ASP A 43 -17.90 -13.21 -6.66
CA ASP A 43 -17.33 -12.34 -7.70
C ASP A 43 -16.80 -13.13 -8.90
N LYS A 44 -17.56 -13.09 -10.00
CA LYS A 44 -17.15 -13.68 -11.29
C LYS A 44 -16.20 -12.79 -12.09
N THR A 45 -16.03 -11.53 -11.72
CA THR A 45 -15.22 -10.55 -12.47
C THR A 45 -13.74 -10.54 -12.08
N GLY A 46 -13.42 -11.11 -10.91
CA GLY A 46 -12.07 -11.10 -10.34
C GLY A 46 -11.65 -9.76 -9.71
N LYS A 47 -12.55 -8.78 -9.63
CA LYS A 47 -12.31 -7.50 -8.96
C LYS A 47 -11.96 -7.69 -7.48
N VAL A 48 -12.68 -8.55 -6.77
CA VAL A 48 -12.44 -8.85 -5.36
C VAL A 48 -11.07 -9.49 -5.17
N LEU A 49 -10.71 -10.45 -6.03
CA LEU A 49 -9.37 -11.06 -6.06
C LEU A 49 -8.27 -9.99 -6.23
N ARG A 50 -8.45 -9.07 -7.18
CA ARG A 50 -7.51 -7.97 -7.40
C ARG A 50 -7.41 -7.06 -6.19
N ILE A 51 -8.53 -6.59 -5.64
CA ILE A 51 -8.58 -5.64 -4.51
C ILE A 51 -7.83 -6.22 -3.30
N ILE A 52 -8.09 -7.48 -2.97
CA ILE A 52 -7.45 -8.14 -1.84
C ILE A 52 -5.94 -8.26 -2.05
N LEU A 53 -5.50 -8.58 -3.27
CA LEU A 53 -4.08 -8.65 -3.59
C LEU A 53 -3.41 -7.27 -3.60
N VAL A 54 -4.11 -6.20 -4.01
CA VAL A 54 -3.62 -4.82 -3.88
C VAL A 54 -3.42 -4.45 -2.42
N LYS A 55 -4.43 -4.68 -1.56
CA LYS A 55 -4.34 -4.37 -0.12
C LYS A 55 -3.21 -5.16 0.54
N TYR A 56 -3.06 -6.43 0.20
CA TYR A 56 -1.97 -7.24 0.72
C TYR A 56 -0.60 -6.74 0.25
N ALA A 57 -0.45 -6.39 -1.04
CA ALA A 57 0.79 -5.79 -1.55
C ALA A 57 1.13 -4.49 -0.81
N TYR A 58 0.13 -3.64 -0.55
CA TYR A 58 0.30 -2.43 0.25
C TYR A 58 0.79 -2.76 1.67
N SER A 59 0.14 -3.70 2.38
CA SER A 59 0.57 -4.10 3.74
C SER A 59 2.01 -4.63 3.79
N LEU A 60 2.47 -5.33 2.74
CA LEU A 60 3.85 -5.81 2.64
C LEU A 60 4.84 -4.66 2.44
N ALA A 61 4.44 -3.64 1.68
CA ALA A 61 5.25 -2.47 1.37
C ALA A 61 5.39 -1.51 2.56
N THR A 62 4.32 -1.37 3.35
CA THR A 62 4.17 -0.34 4.40
C THR A 62 4.24 -0.87 5.83
N SER A 63 4.50 -2.18 6.04
CA SER A 63 4.54 -2.73 7.40
C SER A 63 5.52 -1.98 8.30
N ALA A 64 4.98 -1.27 9.30
CA ALA A 64 5.74 -0.43 10.22
C ALA A 64 6.64 -1.25 11.16
N GLU A 65 6.23 -2.48 11.48
CA GLU A 65 6.93 -3.36 12.43
C GLU A 65 8.26 -3.90 11.89
N LYS A 66 8.37 -4.06 10.56
CA LYS A 66 9.57 -4.63 9.94
C LYS A 66 9.71 -4.19 8.49
N VAL A 67 10.79 -3.48 8.19
CA VAL A 67 11.21 -3.25 6.80
C VAL A 67 11.56 -4.60 6.18
N ARG A 68 10.76 -5.03 5.21
CA ARG A 68 11.01 -6.28 4.49
C ARG A 68 11.82 -5.99 3.25
N ALA A 69 12.84 -6.81 3.02
CA ALA A 69 13.61 -6.73 1.79
C ALA A 69 12.70 -6.95 0.56
N THR A 70 12.98 -6.30 -0.56
CA THR A 70 12.23 -6.37 -1.82
C THR A 70 11.97 -7.82 -2.21
N ASN A 71 13.00 -8.65 -2.17
CA ASN A 71 12.90 -10.06 -2.53
C ASN A 71 11.91 -10.83 -1.64
N THR A 72 11.81 -10.46 -0.35
CA THR A 72 10.86 -11.06 0.59
C THR A 72 9.43 -10.62 0.26
N CYS A 73 9.20 -9.33 0.01
CA CYS A 73 7.88 -8.82 -0.39
C CYS A 73 7.38 -9.49 -1.68
N LEU A 74 8.24 -9.57 -2.69
CA LEU A 74 7.90 -10.22 -3.97
C LEU A 74 7.63 -11.72 -3.80
N ALA A 75 8.40 -12.41 -2.96
CA ALA A 75 8.17 -13.82 -2.68
C ALA A 75 6.83 -14.05 -1.96
N TYR A 76 6.48 -13.22 -0.98
CA TYR A 76 5.24 -13.36 -0.21
C TYR A 76 4.02 -13.08 -1.09
N TYR A 77 4.04 -11.96 -1.82
CA TYR A 77 2.98 -11.63 -2.76
C TYR A 77 2.87 -12.69 -3.86
N GLY A 78 3.99 -13.14 -4.44
CA GLY A 78 4.03 -14.14 -5.49
C GLY A 78 3.39 -15.46 -5.07
N ASN A 79 3.71 -15.96 -3.88
CA ASN A 79 3.14 -17.20 -3.36
C ASN A 79 1.63 -17.09 -3.10
N VAL A 80 1.17 -15.99 -2.50
CA VAL A 80 -0.27 -15.77 -2.23
C VAL A 80 -1.05 -15.55 -3.51
N LYS A 81 -0.52 -14.76 -4.44
CA LYS A 81 -1.09 -14.56 -5.78
C LYS A 81 -1.28 -15.90 -6.47
N ASN A 82 -0.24 -16.72 -6.56
CA ASN A 82 -0.31 -18.02 -7.22
C ASN A 82 -1.32 -18.93 -6.51
N TRP A 83 -1.33 -18.96 -5.17
CA TRP A 83 -2.31 -19.75 -4.43
C TRP A 83 -3.76 -19.34 -4.67
N LEU A 84 -4.04 -18.04 -4.75
CA LEU A 84 -5.38 -17.55 -5.06
C LEU A 84 -5.75 -17.78 -6.52
N VAL A 85 -4.82 -17.62 -7.46
CA VAL A 85 -5.08 -17.89 -8.89
C VAL A 85 -5.30 -19.39 -9.14
N ASP A 86 -4.59 -20.27 -8.43
CA ASP A 86 -4.82 -21.72 -8.49
C ASP A 86 -6.26 -22.07 -8.05
N LYS A 87 -6.76 -21.41 -7.00
CA LYS A 87 -8.13 -21.62 -6.48
C LYS A 87 -9.21 -20.97 -7.35
N TYR A 88 -8.86 -19.86 -8.02
CA TYR A 88 -9.77 -19.04 -8.81
C TYR A 88 -9.25 -18.83 -10.24
N PRO A 89 -9.12 -19.90 -11.05
CA PRO A 89 -8.43 -19.83 -12.34
C PRO A 89 -9.15 -18.92 -13.34
N LEU A 90 -10.49 -18.92 -13.33
CA LEU A 90 -11.30 -18.06 -14.21
C LEU A 90 -11.15 -16.59 -13.86
N GLN A 91 -11.33 -16.22 -12.59
CA GLN A 91 -11.12 -14.85 -12.14
C GLN A 91 -9.66 -14.40 -12.35
N GLY A 92 -8.70 -15.29 -12.06
CA GLY A 92 -7.27 -15.03 -12.22
C GLY A 92 -6.89 -14.73 -13.67
N ALA A 93 -7.51 -15.41 -14.64
CA ALA A 93 -7.31 -15.12 -16.06
C ALA A 93 -7.80 -13.71 -16.43
N LEU A 94 -8.96 -13.28 -15.92
CA LEU A 94 -9.55 -11.96 -16.19
C LEU A 94 -8.68 -10.80 -15.69
N VAL A 95 -8.05 -10.95 -14.52
CA VAL A 95 -7.25 -9.88 -13.90
C VAL A 95 -5.74 -10.06 -14.06
N LYS A 96 -5.28 -11.03 -14.87
CA LYS A 96 -3.86 -11.43 -14.99
C LYS A 96 -2.92 -10.24 -15.22
N SER A 97 -3.22 -9.37 -16.19
CA SER A 97 -2.38 -8.21 -16.50
C SER A 97 -2.32 -7.22 -15.33
N GLN A 98 -3.42 -7.04 -14.61
CA GLN A 98 -3.50 -6.17 -13.43
C GLN A 98 -2.68 -6.74 -12.27
N LEU A 99 -2.73 -8.06 -12.04
CA LEU A 99 -1.93 -8.71 -11.00
C LEU A 99 -0.41 -8.61 -11.26
N GLN A 100 0.00 -8.60 -12.53
CA GLN A 100 1.39 -8.36 -12.91
C GLN A 100 1.80 -6.90 -12.70
N LYS A 101 0.94 -5.93 -13.05
CA LYS A 101 1.18 -4.51 -12.74
C LYS A 101 1.38 -4.27 -11.24
N ILE A 102 0.58 -4.92 -10.40
CA ILE A 102 0.72 -4.83 -8.94
C ILE A 102 2.08 -5.40 -8.48
N LEU A 103 2.49 -6.55 -9.00
CA LEU A 103 3.80 -7.16 -8.68
C LEU A 103 4.95 -6.22 -9.06
N SER A 104 4.92 -5.66 -10.27
CA SER A 104 5.94 -4.72 -10.75
C SER A 104 5.97 -3.43 -9.93
N GLY A 105 4.79 -2.89 -9.59
CA GLY A 105 4.65 -1.70 -8.75
C GLY A 105 5.20 -1.94 -7.34
N LEU A 106 4.87 -3.08 -6.72
CA LEU A 106 5.42 -3.50 -5.43
C LEU A 106 6.94 -3.58 -5.46
N GLY A 107 7.51 -4.20 -6.50
CA GLY A 107 8.97 -4.31 -6.64
C GLY A 107 9.67 -2.98 -6.84
N LYS A 108 9.06 -2.04 -7.59
CA LYS A 108 9.58 -0.68 -7.73
C LYS A 108 9.55 0.06 -6.38
N TYR A 109 8.41 0.02 -5.68
CA TYR A 109 8.27 0.69 -4.39
C TYR A 109 9.25 0.15 -3.34
N CYS A 110 9.36 -1.17 -3.18
CA CYS A 110 10.28 -1.76 -2.20
C CYS A 110 11.75 -1.43 -2.50
N ARG A 111 12.16 -1.43 -3.78
CA ARG A 111 13.54 -1.05 -4.16
C ARG A 111 13.83 0.40 -3.85
N ASN A 112 12.95 1.30 -4.26
CA ASN A 112 13.12 2.72 -3.97
C ASN A 112 13.22 2.97 -2.46
N ARG A 113 12.45 2.23 -1.64
CA ARG A 113 12.54 2.32 -0.18
C ARG A 113 13.85 1.77 0.39
N GLU A 114 14.38 0.69 -0.18
CA GLU A 114 15.69 0.14 0.20
C GLU A 114 16.83 1.11 -0.16
N GLU A 115 16.76 1.73 -1.35
CA GLU A 115 17.74 2.73 -1.82
C GLU A 115 17.72 4.01 -0.97
N VAL A 116 16.53 4.46 -0.55
CA VAL A 116 16.36 5.63 0.35
C VAL A 116 16.70 5.32 1.81
N GLY A 117 16.98 4.04 2.13
CA GLY A 117 17.26 3.55 3.49
C GLY A 117 18.45 4.19 4.22
N ASP A 118 19.28 4.96 3.52
CA ASP A 118 20.48 5.63 4.05
C ASP A 118 20.58 7.14 3.74
N GLU A 119 19.58 7.74 3.08
CA GLU A 119 19.60 9.19 2.89
C GLU A 119 19.07 9.89 4.14
N LYS A 120 19.88 10.81 4.68
CA LYS A 120 19.57 11.67 5.82
C LYS A 120 18.26 12.41 5.55
N LYS A 121 17.13 11.81 5.95
CA LYS A 121 15.85 12.51 5.97
C LYS A 121 16.04 13.79 6.76
N ALA A 122 15.60 14.92 6.19
CA ALA A 122 15.48 16.14 6.95
C ALA A 122 14.73 15.84 8.26
N PRO A 123 15.16 16.41 9.40
CA PRO A 123 14.48 16.18 10.66
C PRO A 123 12.98 16.43 10.48
N PRO A 124 12.12 15.51 10.97
CA PRO A 124 10.69 15.61 10.75
C PRO A 124 10.18 16.93 11.34
N CYS A 125 9.43 17.70 10.54
CA CYS A 125 8.81 18.95 10.96
C CYS A 125 8.02 18.74 12.25
N SER A 126 8.43 19.42 13.33
CA SER A 126 7.76 19.32 14.62
C SER A 126 6.46 20.12 14.61
N LYS A 127 5.58 19.87 15.57
CA LYS A 127 4.35 20.67 15.74
C LYS A 127 4.68 22.15 15.96
N GLN A 128 5.78 22.45 16.65
CA GLN A 128 6.25 23.81 16.92
C GLN A 128 6.71 24.51 15.62
N ASP A 129 7.40 23.78 14.75
CA ASP A 129 7.84 24.29 13.45
C ASP A 129 6.64 24.61 12.56
N LEU A 130 5.63 23.72 12.56
CA LEU A 130 4.37 23.94 11.83
C LEU A 130 3.61 25.15 12.37
N GLU A 131 3.45 25.27 13.70
CA GLU A 131 2.79 26.42 14.32
C GLU A 131 3.49 27.74 13.94
N THR A 132 4.83 27.72 13.91
CA THR A 132 5.62 28.89 13.51
C THR A 132 5.41 29.23 12.03
N MET A 133 5.44 28.24 11.14
CA MET A 133 5.21 28.43 9.70
C MET A 133 3.80 28.97 9.41
N VAL A 134 2.78 28.37 10.03
CA VAL A 134 1.38 28.78 9.84
C VAL A 134 1.15 30.17 10.41
N SER A 135 1.69 30.47 11.60
CA SER A 135 1.62 31.82 12.18
C SER A 135 2.28 32.86 11.28
N LEU A 136 3.42 32.54 10.67
CA LEU A 136 4.09 33.44 9.73
C LEU A 136 3.21 33.68 8.49
N LEU A 137 2.72 32.60 7.85
CA LEU A 137 1.90 32.67 6.65
C LEU A 137 0.61 33.48 6.88
N TYR A 138 -0.09 33.27 7.99
CA TYR A 138 -1.28 34.05 8.33
C TYR A 138 -0.97 35.51 8.66
N SER A 139 0.20 35.79 9.23
CA SER A 139 0.59 37.17 9.59
C SER A 139 1.05 38.00 8.38
N THR A 140 1.52 37.34 7.32
CA THR A 140 2.00 38.00 6.10
C THR A 140 1.02 37.93 4.93
N ALA A 141 -0.05 37.13 5.05
CA ALA A 141 -1.04 36.99 3.99
C ALA A 141 -1.82 38.29 3.76
N ALA A 142 -1.90 38.71 2.50
CA ALA A 142 -2.68 39.85 2.02
C ALA A 142 -3.72 39.44 0.97
N THR A 143 -3.67 38.20 0.48
CA THR A 143 -4.52 37.67 -0.58
C THR A 143 -5.15 36.32 -0.21
N GLU A 144 -6.28 36.00 -0.82
CA GLU A 144 -7.01 34.74 -0.62
C GLU A 144 -6.14 33.50 -0.92
N ILE A 145 -5.22 33.61 -1.88
CA ILE A 145 -4.32 32.53 -2.27
C ILE A 145 -3.32 32.20 -1.16
N GLU A 146 -2.83 33.22 -0.45
CA GLU A 146 -1.86 33.04 0.65
C GLU A 146 -2.51 32.40 1.89
N TYR A 147 -3.78 32.72 2.16
CA TYR A 147 -4.57 32.02 3.19
C TYR A 147 -4.85 30.56 2.81
N LEU A 148 -5.10 30.28 1.52
CA LEU A 148 -5.24 28.91 1.01
C LEU A 148 -3.93 28.12 1.15
N ASP A 149 -2.78 28.75 0.91
CA ASP A 149 -1.49 28.11 1.10
C ASP A 149 -1.22 27.76 2.57
N ALA A 150 -1.56 28.65 3.49
CA ALA A 150 -1.49 28.37 4.93
C ALA A 150 -2.39 27.19 5.35
N ALA A 151 -3.63 27.14 4.84
CA ALA A 151 -4.55 26.04 5.10
C ALA A 151 -4.08 24.71 4.47
N LEU A 152 -3.49 24.78 3.28
CA LEU A 152 -2.97 23.62 2.57
C LEU A 152 -1.77 23.00 3.30
N VAL A 153 -0.88 23.82 3.86
CA VAL A 153 0.24 23.35 4.71
C VAL A 153 -0.27 22.57 5.92
N VAL A 154 -1.32 23.05 6.60
CA VAL A 154 -1.95 22.34 7.74
C VAL A 154 -2.62 21.05 7.31
N MET A 155 -3.37 21.07 6.20
CA MET A 155 -4.06 19.90 5.66
C MET A 155 -3.07 18.82 5.21
N MET A 156 -1.98 19.20 4.55
CA MET A 156 -0.93 18.27 4.16
C MET A 156 -0.28 17.63 5.39
N TRP A 157 0.04 18.40 6.43
CA TRP A 157 0.59 17.85 7.66
C TRP A 157 -0.39 16.90 8.38
N TYR A 158 -1.69 17.22 8.39
CA TYR A 158 -2.72 16.36 8.99
C TYR A 158 -2.91 15.05 8.22
N LEU A 159 -2.93 15.09 6.89
CA LEU A 159 -3.20 13.93 6.04
C LEU A 159 -1.99 13.00 5.88
N TYR A 160 -0.78 13.56 5.80
CA TYR A 160 0.45 12.81 5.49
C TYR A 160 1.39 12.66 6.69
N GLY A 161 1.11 13.35 7.81
CA GLY A 161 1.89 13.28 9.04
C GLY A 161 3.36 13.69 8.85
N ARG A 162 4.26 13.10 9.65
CA ARG A 162 5.73 13.28 9.53
C ARG A 162 6.33 12.55 8.31
N SER A 163 5.51 11.98 7.44
CA SER A 163 5.98 11.22 6.29
C SER A 163 6.38 12.17 5.16
N SER A 164 7.51 11.86 4.52
CA SER A 164 8.06 12.56 3.35
C SER A 164 7.14 12.50 2.12
N ASP A 165 6.02 11.76 2.18
CA ASP A 165 5.12 11.50 1.07
C ASP A 165 4.32 12.74 0.61
N ALA A 166 4.39 13.85 1.36
CA ALA A 166 3.81 15.13 0.98
C ALA A 166 4.39 15.71 -0.33
N GLU A 167 5.63 15.34 -0.70
CA GLU A 167 6.24 15.74 -1.98
C GLU A 167 5.50 15.21 -3.22
N THR A 168 4.64 14.19 -3.06
CA THR A 168 3.95 13.57 -4.20
C THR A 168 2.63 14.23 -4.57
N VAL A 169 2.19 15.22 -3.79
CA VAL A 169 0.86 15.85 -3.92
C VAL A 169 1.01 17.25 -4.48
N GLU A 170 0.64 17.41 -5.75
CA GLU A 170 0.60 18.73 -6.38
C GLU A 170 -0.69 19.47 -6.02
N LYS A 171 -0.61 20.80 -5.85
CA LYS A 171 -1.77 21.68 -5.56
C LYS A 171 -2.89 21.54 -6.61
N SER A 172 -2.54 21.21 -7.85
CA SER A 172 -3.46 20.91 -8.96
C SER A 172 -4.33 19.66 -8.75
N GLN A 173 -3.92 18.75 -7.87
CA GLN A 173 -4.63 17.50 -7.57
C GLN A 173 -5.69 17.66 -6.47
N LEU A 174 -5.75 18.83 -5.83
CA LEU A 174 -6.73 19.15 -4.80
C LEU A 174 -7.91 19.89 -5.45
N SER A 175 -9.12 19.42 -5.20
CA SER A 175 -10.36 20.08 -5.66
C SER A 175 -11.16 20.57 -4.46
N ILE A 176 -11.56 21.84 -4.50
CA ILE A 176 -12.44 22.45 -3.51
C ILE A 176 -13.87 22.11 -3.92
N LEU A 177 -14.52 21.23 -3.16
CA LEU A 177 -15.95 20.99 -3.34
C LEU A 177 -16.74 22.14 -2.71
N PRO A 178 -17.79 22.66 -3.37
CA PRO A 178 -18.62 23.69 -2.78
C PRO A 178 -19.26 23.17 -1.48
N GLY A 179 -19.07 23.93 -0.39
CA GLY A 179 -19.74 23.69 0.88
C GLY A 179 -21.24 23.92 0.76
N LYS A 180 -22.02 23.10 1.45
CA LYS A 180 -23.47 23.30 1.60
C LYS A 180 -23.78 24.55 2.39
#